data_AF-M3FPI8-F1
#
_entry.id   AF-M3FPI8-F1
#
_cell.length_a   1.000
_cell.length_b   1.000
_cell.length_c   1.000
_cell.angle_alpha   90.00
_cell.angle_beta   90.00
_cell.angle_gamma   90.00
#
_symmetry.space_group_name_H-M   'P 1'
#
loop_
_entity.id
_entity.type
_entity.pdbx_description
1 polymer ?
#
loop_
_entity_poly.entity_id
_entity_poly.type
_entity_poly.pdbx_seq_one_letter_code
_entity_poly.pdbx_strand_id
1 'polypeptide(L)'
;MAIRFRKSSYHKVTGVIFHSDGGGQYHSKEFLKLTRMNYIKNSTAYDVYENPIAERVNGIMKNEYLIPYGVDSFESLQKLLPKAVSLYNYVRPHGSLLFDAPSVFENKFTKNKRNRIQKKVNVY
;
A
#
# COMPACT_ATOMS: atom_id res chain seq x y z
N MET A 1 -3.03 10.88 4.96
CA MET A 1 -3.41 9.59 4.34
C MET A 1 -2.63 9.36 3.04
N ALA A 2 -2.60 8.12 2.54
CA ALA A 2 -1.63 7.53 1.60
C ALA A 2 -0.95 8.44 0.56
N ILE A 3 -1.69 9.32 -0.13
CA ILE A 3 -1.12 10.29 -1.10
C ILE A 3 -0.08 11.20 -0.44
N ARG A 4 -0.39 11.77 0.73
CA ARG A 4 0.53 12.62 1.50
C ARG A 4 1.79 11.85 1.90
N PHE A 5 1.63 10.61 2.35
CA PHE A 5 2.74 9.74 2.75
C PHE A 5 3.65 9.39 1.57
N ARG A 6 3.08 9.01 0.43
CA ARG A 6 3.83 8.71 -0.80
C ARG A 6 4.59 9.95 -1.30
N LYS A 7 3.95 11.11 -1.34
CA LYS A 7 4.60 12.38 -1.69
C LYS A 7 5.75 12.72 -0.73
N SER A 8 5.53 12.59 0.58
CA SER A 8 6.57 12.79 1.61
C SER A 8 7.75 11.84 1.45
N SER A 9 7.51 10.63 0.96
CA SER A 9 8.55 9.63 0.71
C SER A 9 9.17 9.74 -0.69
N TYR A 10 8.95 10.87 -1.38
CA TYR A 10 9.42 11.15 -2.75
C TYR A 10 8.99 10.12 -3.80
N HIS A 11 7.87 9.42 -3.57
CA HIS A 11 7.28 8.54 -4.57
C HIS A 11 6.46 9.34 -5.57
N LYS A 12 6.61 9.00 -6.85
CA LYS A 12 5.74 9.54 -7.90
C LYS A 12 4.32 9.01 -7.70
N VAL A 13 3.38 9.91 -7.45
CA VAL A 13 1.95 9.59 -7.36
C VAL A 13 1.24 9.80 -8.71
N THR A 14 1.83 10.59 -9.61
CA THR A 14 1.23 10.86 -10.92
C THR A 14 1.42 9.69 -11.89
N GLY A 15 0.34 9.30 -12.57
CA GLY A 15 0.34 8.20 -13.54
C GLY A 15 0.38 6.81 -12.92
N VAL A 16 0.15 6.69 -11.60
CA VAL A 16 -0.05 5.38 -10.95
C VAL A 16 -1.48 4.89 -11.17
N ILE A 17 -1.67 3.58 -11.06
CA ILE A 17 -2.98 2.94 -11.11
C ILE A 17 -3.42 2.63 -9.69
N PHE A 18 -4.64 3.02 -9.34
CA PHE A 18 -5.35 2.55 -8.16
C PHE A 18 -6.35 1.49 -8.62
N HIS A 19 -6.05 0.23 -8.31
CA HIS A 19 -6.94 -0.89 -8.62
C HIS A 19 -7.78 -1.21 -7.37
N SER A 20 -9.11 -1.18 -7.51
CA SER A 20 -10.07 -1.39 -6.43
C SER A 20 -11.00 -2.57 -6.70
N ASP A 21 -11.70 -3.05 -5.69
CA ASP A 21 -12.86 -3.92 -5.88
C ASP A 21 -14.11 -3.12 -6.35
N GLY A 22 -15.22 -3.83 -6.56
CA GLY A 22 -16.51 -3.28 -6.98
C GLY A 22 -17.27 -2.47 -5.91
N GLY A 23 -16.67 -2.15 -4.77
CA GLY A 23 -17.29 -1.40 -3.68
C GLY A 23 -17.76 -0.01 -4.11
N GLY A 24 -18.96 0.38 -3.67
CA GLY A 24 -19.58 1.66 -4.02
C GLY A 24 -18.77 2.88 -3.59
N GLN A 25 -17.98 2.79 -2.51
CA GLN A 25 -17.12 3.88 -2.04
C GLN A 25 -16.08 4.32 -3.09
N TYR A 26 -15.59 3.39 -3.92
CA TYR A 26 -14.62 3.68 -4.99
C TYR A 26 -15.26 4.35 -6.22
N HIS A 27 -16.59 4.34 -6.30
CA HIS A 27 -17.37 5.00 -7.35
C HIS A 27 -17.92 6.36 -6.92
N SER A 28 -17.70 6.77 -5.66
CA SER A 28 -18.15 8.07 -5.15
C SER A 28 -17.51 9.24 -5.91
N LYS A 29 -18.29 10.32 -6.10
CA LYS A 29 -17.85 11.51 -6.85
C LYS A 29 -16.63 12.15 -6.17
N GLU A 30 -16.61 12.15 -4.85
CA GLU A 30 -15.56 12.69 -4.00
C GLU A 30 -14.24 11.90 -4.19
N PHE A 31 -14.31 10.57 -4.18
CA PHE A 31 -13.14 9.71 -4.42
C PHE A 31 -12.59 9.86 -5.83
N LEU A 32 -13.46 9.86 -6.84
CA LEU A 32 -13.07 10.05 -8.24
C LEU A 32 -12.47 11.45 -8.49
N LYS A 33 -12.99 12.48 -7.82
CA LYS A 33 -12.41 13.83 -7.86
C LYS A 33 -11.01 13.85 -7.23
N LEU A 34 -10.84 13.23 -6.06
CA LEU A 34 -9.54 13.17 -5.35
C LEU A 34 -8.47 12.48 -6.19
N THR A 35 -8.78 11.34 -6.78
CA THR A 35 -7.85 10.55 -7.61
C THR A 35 -7.50 11.29 -8.91
N ARG A 36 -8.49 11.89 -9.58
CA ARG A 36 -8.27 12.73 -10.78
C ARG A 36 -7.36 13.92 -10.50
N MET A 37 -7.57 14.64 -9.40
CA MET A 37 -6.72 15.77 -8.99
C MET A 37 -5.26 15.37 -8.73
N ASN A 38 -4.99 14.10 -8.46
CA ASN A 38 -3.64 13.57 -8.25
C ASN A 38 -3.11 12.78 -9.46
N TYR A 39 -3.80 12.82 -10.60
CA TYR A 39 -3.46 12.10 -11.83
C TYR A 39 -3.31 10.58 -11.62
N ILE A 40 -4.14 10.02 -10.73
CA ILE A 40 -4.24 8.59 -10.47
C ILE A 40 -5.29 8.01 -11.42
N LYS A 41 -4.95 6.91 -12.09
CA LYS A 41 -5.88 6.16 -12.94
C LYS A 41 -6.60 5.11 -12.10
N ASN A 42 -7.92 5.18 -12.01
CA ASN A 42 -8.68 4.15 -11.32
C ASN A 42 -8.93 2.96 -12.26
N SER A 43 -8.87 1.77 -11.71
CA SER A 43 -9.25 0.51 -12.33
C SER A 43 -10.04 -0.27 -11.29
N THR A 44 -11.08 -0.99 -11.73
CA THR A 44 -11.95 -1.76 -10.85
C THR A 44 -11.88 -3.22 -11.26
N ALA A 45 -11.76 -4.12 -10.29
CA ALA A 45 -11.85 -5.55 -10.47
C ALA A 45 -13.16 -5.90 -11.19
N TYR A 46 -13.07 -6.63 -12.29
CA TYR A 46 -14.26 -7.15 -12.97
C TYR A 46 -14.71 -8.46 -12.33
N ASP A 47 -13.76 -9.31 -11.92
CA ASP A 47 -14.03 -10.58 -11.25
C ASP A 47 -13.38 -10.69 -9.85
N VAL A 48 -13.74 -11.75 -9.13
CA VAL A 48 -13.26 -12.00 -7.75
C VAL A 48 -11.77 -12.36 -7.68
N TYR A 49 -11.17 -12.77 -8.80
CA TYR A 49 -9.77 -13.20 -8.89
C TYR A 49 -8.81 -12.03 -9.10
N GLU A 50 -9.33 -10.82 -9.28
CA GLU A 50 -8.54 -9.58 -9.38
C GLU A 50 -8.20 -8.94 -8.02
N ASN A 51 -8.91 -9.30 -6.94
CA ASN A 51 -8.65 -8.79 -5.58
C ASN A 51 -7.79 -9.65 -4.61
N PRO A 52 -7.13 -10.76 -4.99
CA PRO A 52 -6.58 -11.72 -4.02
C PRO A 52 -5.40 -11.15 -3.23
N ILE A 53 -4.69 -10.15 -3.76
CA ILE A 53 -3.58 -9.51 -3.07
C ILE A 53 -4.08 -8.67 -1.89
N ALA A 54 -5.13 -7.88 -2.08
CA ALA A 54 -5.72 -7.09 -1.01
C ALA A 54 -6.36 -8.00 0.05
N GLU A 55 -7.10 -9.02 -0.39
CA GLU A 55 -7.70 -10.00 0.51
C GLU A 55 -6.66 -10.75 1.35
N ARG A 56 -5.54 -11.14 0.74
CA ARG A 56 -4.44 -11.79 1.47
C ARG A 56 -3.88 -10.87 2.55
N VAL A 57 -3.63 -9.60 2.24
CA VAL A 57 -3.14 -8.63 3.22
C VAL A 57 -4.14 -8.43 4.35
N ASN A 58 -5.42 -8.25 4.03
CA ASN A 58 -6.50 -8.09 5.02
C ASN A 58 -6.64 -9.33 5.91
N GLY A 59 -6.58 -10.53 5.33
CA GLY A 59 -6.61 -11.79 6.06
C GLY A 59 -5.45 -11.94 7.03
N ILE A 60 -4.23 -11.57 6.61
CA ILE A 60 -3.07 -11.54 7.50
C ILE A 60 -3.29 -10.56 8.66
N MET A 61 -3.69 -9.31 8.37
CA MET A 61 -3.92 -8.30 9.41
C MET A 61 -4.94 -8.78 10.43
N LYS A 62 -6.05 -9.36 9.96
CA LYS A 62 -7.12 -9.86 10.81
C LYS A 62 -6.66 -11.05 11.66
N ASN A 63 -6.14 -12.09 11.02
CA ASN A 63 -5.94 -13.39 11.65
C ASN A 63 -4.62 -13.48 12.43
N GLU A 64 -3.57 -12.79 12.00
CA GLU A 64 -2.24 -12.88 12.63
C GLU A 64 -1.97 -11.75 13.62
N TYR A 65 -2.72 -10.64 13.57
CA TYR A 65 -2.49 -9.49 14.45
C TYR A 65 -3.73 -9.13 15.27
N LEU A 66 -4.83 -8.74 14.62
CA LEU A 66 -5.96 -8.14 15.33
C LEU A 66 -6.71 -9.14 16.23
N ILE A 67 -6.96 -10.36 15.73
CA ILE A 67 -7.56 -11.43 16.53
C ILE A 67 -6.66 -11.82 17.72
N PRO A 68 -5.35 -12.10 17.54
CA PRO A 68 -4.44 -12.35 18.65
C PRO A 68 -4.30 -11.20 19.66
N TYR A 69 -4.51 -9.95 19.23
CA TYR A 69 -4.53 -8.79 20.13
C TYR A 69 -5.82 -8.67 20.95
N GLY A 70 -6.82 -9.52 20.71
CA GLY A 70 -8.10 -9.47 21.40
C GLY A 70 -8.97 -8.28 20.97
N VAL A 71 -8.86 -7.83 19.71
CA VAL A 71 -9.71 -6.75 19.19
C VAL A 71 -11.16 -7.23 19.09
N ASP A 72 -12.03 -6.61 19.89
CA ASP A 72 -13.43 -6.95 20.07
C ASP A 72 -14.41 -5.77 19.82
N SER A 73 -13.87 -4.57 19.64
CA SER A 73 -14.64 -3.34 19.48
C SER A 73 -13.98 -2.41 18.47
N PHE A 74 -14.77 -1.48 17.94
CA PHE A 74 -14.24 -0.47 17.01
C PHE A 74 -13.19 0.41 17.68
N GLU A 75 -13.36 0.73 18.97
CA GLU A 75 -12.40 1.53 19.71
C GLU A 75 -11.06 0.79 19.90
N SER A 76 -11.10 -0.49 20.28
CA SER A 76 -9.87 -1.30 20.41
C SER A 76 -9.21 -1.51 19.05
N LEU A 77 -9.99 -1.68 17.98
CA LEU A 77 -9.49 -1.72 16.59
C LEU A 77 -8.74 -0.43 16.22
N GLN A 78 -9.32 0.75 16.49
CA GLN A 78 -8.69 2.02 16.17
C GLN A 78 -7.35 2.21 16.91
N LYS A 79 -7.26 1.73 18.16
CA LYS A 79 -6.03 1.78 18.97
C LYS A 79 -4.96 0.79 18.49
N LEU A 80 -5.35 -0.42 18.09
CA LEU A 80 -4.42 -1.53 17.85
C LEU A 80 -4.06 -1.72 16.37
N LEU A 81 -4.90 -1.29 15.43
CA LEU A 81 -4.62 -1.39 14.00
C LEU A 81 -3.31 -0.68 13.58
N PRO A 82 -2.98 0.53 14.06
CA PRO A 82 -1.70 1.17 13.73
C PRO A 82 -0.49 0.32 14.14
N LYS A 83 -0.57 -0.38 15.29
CA LYS A 83 0.47 -1.30 15.75
C LYS A 83 0.61 -2.49 14.80
N ALA A 84 -0.50 -3.12 14.41
CA ALA A 84 -0.51 -4.23 13.45
C ALA A 84 0.11 -3.81 12.09
N VAL A 85 -0.33 -2.68 11.55
CA VAL A 85 0.18 -2.12 10.29
C VAL A 85 1.68 -1.80 10.39
N SER A 86 2.14 -1.30 11.53
CA SER A 86 3.56 -1.01 11.75
C SER A 86 4.40 -2.28 11.76
N LEU A 87 4.00 -3.30 12.52
CA LEU A 87 4.73 -4.58 12.55
C LEU A 87 4.77 -5.26 11.18
N TYR A 88 3.66 -5.25 10.44
CA TYR A 88 3.64 -5.81 9.09
C TYR A 88 4.64 -5.10 8.15
N ASN A 89 4.69 -3.76 8.18
CA ASN A 89 5.52 -2.99 7.23
C ASN A 89 6.99 -2.88 7.63
N TYR A 90 7.31 -2.91 8.92
CA TYR A 90 8.65 -2.62 9.43
C TYR A 90 9.37 -3.81 10.07
N VAL A 91 8.64 -4.86 10.46
CA VAL A 91 9.22 -5.99 11.21
C VAL A 91 9.06 -7.31 10.47
N ARG A 92 7.89 -7.59 9.90
CA ARG A 92 7.59 -8.90 9.31
C ARG A 92 8.46 -9.17 8.08
N PRO A 93 9.27 -10.25 8.05
CA PRO A 93 10.00 -10.64 6.85
C PRO A 93 9.06 -11.31 5.84
N HIS A 94 9.26 -11.03 4.55
CA HIS A 94 8.49 -11.66 3.46
C HIS A 94 9.40 -12.49 2.56
N GLY A 95 9.09 -13.77 2.36
CA GLY A 95 9.88 -14.65 1.49
C GLY A 95 9.98 -14.14 0.04
N SER A 96 8.90 -13.57 -0.50
CA SER A 96 8.90 -12.95 -1.83
C SER A 96 9.74 -11.66 -1.94
N LEU A 97 10.16 -11.10 -0.80
CA LEU A 97 10.98 -9.89 -0.70
C LEU A 97 12.40 -10.24 -0.21
N LEU A 98 12.90 -11.45 -0.48
CA LEU A 98 14.22 -11.91 0.00
C LEU A 98 14.36 -11.86 1.52
N PHE A 99 13.26 -12.14 2.23
CA PHE A 99 13.14 -12.04 3.69
C PHE A 99 13.33 -10.62 4.27
N ASP A 100 13.28 -9.57 3.45
CA ASP A 100 13.17 -8.21 3.94
C ASP A 100 11.75 -7.89 4.44
N ALA A 101 11.67 -6.95 5.38
CA ALA A 101 10.41 -6.27 5.67
C ALA A 101 10.01 -5.33 4.51
N PRO A 102 8.71 -5.09 4.28
CA PRO A 102 8.23 -4.30 3.14
C PRO A 102 8.90 -2.92 3.02
N SER A 103 9.06 -2.21 4.13
CA SER A 103 9.74 -0.90 4.16
C SER A 103 11.23 -0.98 3.80
N VAL A 104 11.94 -2.02 4.23
CA VAL A 104 13.35 -2.25 3.91
C VAL A 104 13.49 -2.52 2.42
N PHE A 105 12.64 -3.38 1.87
CA PHE A 105 12.61 -3.69 0.45
C PHE A 105 12.30 -2.44 -0.40
N GLU A 106 11.27 -1.67 -0.03
CA GLU A 106 10.90 -0.43 -0.74
C GLU A 106 12.05 0.60 -0.76
N ASN A 107 12.75 0.73 0.37
CA ASN A 107 13.92 1.61 0.48
C ASN A 107 15.08 1.15 -0.42
N LYS A 108 15.40 -0.15 -0.44
CA LYS A 108 16.43 -0.72 -1.32
C LYS A 108 16.06 -0.52 -2.80
N PHE A 109 14.80 -0.82 -3.16
CA PHE A 109 14.29 -0.66 -4.52
C PHE A 109 14.37 0.80 -5.00
N THR A 110 13.97 1.75 -4.16
CA THR A 110 13.99 3.18 -4.48
C THR A 110 15.41 3.71 -4.66
N LYS A 111 16.35 3.32 -3.79
CA LYS A 111 17.77 3.66 -3.93
C LYS A 111 18.35 3.14 -5.24
N ASN A 112 18.08 1.88 -5.58
CA ASN A 112 18.53 1.27 -6.83
C ASN A 112 17.98 1.99 -8.06
N LYS A 113 16.70 2.39 -8.03
CA LYS A 113 16.09 3.16 -9.11
C LYS A 113 16.75 4.53 -9.30
N ARG A 114 17.03 5.26 -8.21
CA ARG A 114 17.75 6.55 -8.27
C ARG A 114 19.15 6.39 -8.85
N ASN A 115 19.90 5.38 -8.43
CA ASN A 115 21.24 5.11 -8.93
C ASN A 115 21.25 4.79 -10.44
N ARG A 116 20.24 4.05 -10.94
CA ARG A 116 20.09 3.79 -12.39
C ARG A 116 19.78 5.05 -13.20
N ILE A 117 18.97 5.96 -12.64
CA ILE A 117 18.65 7.24 -13.30
C ILE A 117 19.91 8.13 -13.33
N GLN A 118 20.62 8.28 -12.22
CA GLN A 118 21.85 9.08 -12.16
C GLN A 118 22.92 8.57 -13.14
N LYS A 119 23.09 7.25 -13.24
CA LYS A 119 23.99 6.65 -14.24
C LYS A 119 23.56 6.93 -15.69
N LYS A 120 22.26 6.99 -16.00
CA LYS A 120 21.79 7.35 -17.35
C LYS A 120 22.00 8.84 -17.66
N VAL A 121 21.88 9.72 -16.67
CA VAL A 121 22.11 11.16 -16.85
C VAL A 121 23.59 11.47 -17.07
N ASN A 122 24.50 10.75 -16.40
CA ASN A 122 25.94 10.95 -16.52
C ASN A 122 26.59 10.29 -17.77
N VAL A 123 25.79 9.72 -18.67
CA VAL A 123 26.26 9.06 -19.91
C VAL A 123 25.93 9.92 -21.16
N TYR A 124 25.39 11.12 -20.94
CA TYR A 124 25.24 12.18 -21.94
C TYR A 124 26.00 13.43 -21.46
#